data_AF-A0A5S9N803-F1
#
_entry.id   AF-A0A5S9N803-F1
#
_cell.length_a   1.000
_cell.length_b   1.000
_cell.length_c   1.000
_cell.angle_alpha   90.00
_cell.angle_beta   90.00
_cell.angle_gamma   90.00
#
_symmetry.space_group_name_H-M   'P 1'
#
loop_
_entity.id
_entity.type
_entity.pdbx_description
1 polymer ?
#
loop_
_entity_poly.entity_id
_entity_poly.type
_entity_poly.pdbx_seq_one_letter_code
_entity_poly.pdbx_strand_id
1 'polypeptide(L)'
;MNKSEALIRNMSATLLSVILVAGCSDENDSGGAQQVEPDTKFLYTSTNSPSGNRVVAFSVATDGLLQELGSFPTGSPGDADEGDFDGQGAIRVIGDYLLVANAGDVADEAGIEDGNGSISVMKIALQTGELTRIDQNDDIDGIQNIDSQGIRPVSISVRNMDGQIWVVVANQQSNSACFDISNATGVADCIDQFGDPISDVLSAADTGLRNIVLYRFDEGKLAFVRRLDTYAAGYGGPSQVSFSPDGTKLAVTSWGIGHIAFPAMPNFQMASRVYLYDVELSSTTPDLSNRRYFENPGISGSVGFSWSSDSRFVYISSFALSQEELTSNLIALDTLNTDTVFTSDSTSEPSGAGYIPSELRPGACWTWLTPDDSRLYSVAFATNTVGVFDVEGSDLERQQLIVRTQVPGRDTKDLYVAQNGRFAYVLGGIFSHTVSMYDINADGRLVEKAESPLQVQASRPNGNNVSDLEHTYLGIGGYPAGYTGF
;
A
#
# COMPACT_ATOMS: atom_id res chain seq x y z
N MET A 1 16.04 50.22 -79.31
CA MET A 1 17.31 49.48 -79.13
C MET A 1 17.64 49.54 -77.64
N ASN A 2 17.89 48.51 -76.84
CA ASN A 2 17.77 47.03 -76.83
C ASN A 2 17.85 46.70 -75.32
N LYS A 3 16.96 45.93 -74.70
CA LYS A 3 16.92 44.46 -74.55
C LYS A 3 18.18 43.77 -73.98
N SER A 4 17.89 42.84 -73.04
CA SER A 4 18.56 41.57 -72.67
C SER A 4 19.58 41.63 -71.50
N GLU A 5 19.31 40.99 -70.34
CA GLU A 5 19.50 39.54 -69.99
C GLU A 5 20.99 39.22 -69.70
N ALA A 6 21.43 38.33 -68.79
CA ALA A 6 20.84 37.21 -68.07
C ALA A 6 21.61 36.85 -66.76
N LEU A 7 20.85 36.36 -65.77
CA LEU A 7 21.01 35.19 -64.88
C LEU A 7 22.38 34.42 -64.74
N ILE A 8 22.79 34.10 -63.49
CA ILE A 8 22.92 32.72 -62.89
C ILE A 8 23.69 32.73 -61.52
N ARG A 9 22.94 32.41 -60.44
CA ARG A 9 23.16 31.47 -59.28
C ARG A 9 24.51 31.36 -58.53
N ASN A 10 24.49 31.52 -57.18
CA ASN A 10 24.41 30.40 -56.20
C ASN A 10 24.31 30.82 -54.70
N MET A 11 23.67 29.92 -53.93
CA MET A 11 23.33 29.76 -52.49
C MET A 11 24.45 30.05 -51.45
N SER A 12 24.25 30.21 -50.12
CA SER A 12 23.10 30.20 -49.17
C SER A 12 23.55 30.85 -47.85
N ALA A 13 22.61 31.34 -47.05
CA ALA A 13 22.79 32.15 -45.84
C ALA A 13 22.49 31.42 -44.52
N THR A 14 23.05 31.91 -43.41
CA THR A 14 22.66 31.60 -42.03
C THR A 14 22.82 32.88 -41.20
N LEU A 15 21.82 33.27 -40.41
CA LEU A 15 22.05 34.15 -39.26
C LEU A 15 20.95 34.01 -38.20
N LEU A 16 21.41 33.83 -36.96
CA LEU A 16 20.69 33.82 -35.70
C LEU A 16 20.25 35.25 -35.32
N SER A 17 19.16 35.41 -34.57
CA SER A 17 18.83 36.69 -33.90
C SER A 17 18.11 36.46 -32.57
N VAL A 18 18.64 37.11 -31.53
CA VAL A 18 18.14 37.18 -30.15
C VAL A 18 17.23 38.40 -30.00
N ILE A 19 16.12 38.29 -29.27
CA ILE A 19 15.27 39.44 -28.87
C ILE A 19 14.87 39.31 -27.39
N LEU A 20 15.04 40.41 -26.65
CA LEU A 20 14.61 40.64 -25.26
C LEU A 20 13.29 41.45 -25.22
N VAL A 21 12.55 41.25 -24.12
CA VAL A 21 11.13 41.58 -23.87
C VAL A 21 10.94 42.90 -23.10
N ALA A 22 9.82 43.60 -23.37
CA ALA A 22 8.88 44.33 -22.49
C ALA A 22 8.29 45.55 -23.25
N GLY A 23 7.00 45.90 -23.26
CA GLY A 23 5.74 45.41 -22.70
C GLY A 23 4.67 46.49 -22.99
N CYS A 24 3.39 46.10 -23.13
CA CYS A 24 2.18 46.84 -22.70
C CYS A 24 0.89 46.17 -23.25
N SER A 25 0.15 45.58 -22.29
CA SER A 25 -1.31 45.50 -22.14
C SER A 25 -2.22 45.23 -23.34
N ASP A 26 -2.87 44.07 -23.32
CA ASP A 26 -4.33 43.99 -23.45
C ASP A 26 -4.86 42.98 -22.42
N GLU A 27 -5.88 43.42 -21.69
CA GLU A 27 -6.60 42.67 -20.68
C GLU A 27 -7.30 41.47 -21.32
N ASN A 28 -6.87 40.26 -20.96
CA ASN A 28 -7.73 39.09 -20.95
C ASN A 28 -7.49 38.38 -19.63
N ASP A 29 -8.33 38.76 -18.68
CA ASP A 29 -8.46 38.18 -17.36
C ASP A 29 -9.11 36.78 -17.52
N SER A 30 -8.36 35.82 -18.06
CA SER A 30 -8.67 34.42 -17.87
C SER A 30 -7.97 33.98 -16.61
N GLY A 31 -8.58 34.32 -15.47
CA GLY A 31 -8.34 33.63 -14.21
C GLY A 31 -8.62 32.15 -14.43
N GLY A 32 -7.60 31.41 -14.85
CA GLY A 32 -7.57 29.97 -14.71
C GLY A 32 -7.71 29.71 -13.22
N ALA A 33 -8.91 29.31 -12.79
CA ALA A 33 -9.07 28.75 -11.47
C ALA A 33 -8.07 27.60 -11.40
N GLN A 34 -6.99 27.79 -10.62
CA GLN A 34 -6.26 26.66 -10.06
C GLN A 34 -7.36 25.76 -9.50
N GLN A 35 -7.54 24.57 -10.08
CA GLN A 35 -8.38 23.57 -9.47
C GLN A 35 -7.85 23.43 -8.06
N VAL A 36 -8.61 23.93 -7.09
CA VAL A 36 -8.31 23.71 -5.68
C VAL A 36 -8.51 22.21 -5.53
N GLU A 37 -7.39 21.47 -5.50
CA GLU A 37 -7.41 20.05 -5.19
C GLU A 37 -8.26 19.87 -3.93
N PRO A 38 -9.30 19.03 -3.96
CA PRO A 38 -10.20 18.92 -2.83
C PRO A 38 -9.40 18.50 -1.60
N ASP A 39 -9.51 19.28 -0.53
CA ASP A 39 -8.78 18.99 0.70
C ASP A 39 -9.30 17.68 1.29
N THR A 40 -8.40 16.86 1.84
CA THR A 40 -8.81 15.67 2.60
C THR A 40 -9.65 16.15 3.76
N LYS A 41 -10.91 15.71 3.83
CA LYS A 41 -11.87 16.10 4.87
C LYS A 41 -11.93 15.11 6.01
N PHE A 42 -11.78 13.83 5.69
CA PHE A 42 -11.87 12.75 6.65
C PHE A 42 -10.74 11.75 6.47
N LEU A 43 -10.28 11.17 7.58
CA LEU A 43 -9.42 9.99 7.60
C LEU A 43 -10.16 8.84 8.27
N TYR A 44 -9.82 7.63 7.84
CA TYR A 44 -10.37 6.39 8.37
C TYR A 44 -9.23 5.42 8.64
N THR A 45 -9.28 4.74 9.77
CA THR A 45 -8.41 3.59 10.07
C THR A 45 -9.27 2.40 10.50
N SER A 46 -8.86 1.19 10.12
CA SER A 46 -9.59 -0.05 10.42
C SER A 46 -8.83 -0.82 11.48
N THR A 47 -9.60 -1.37 12.42
CA THR A 47 -9.07 -2.21 13.47
C THR A 47 -8.94 -3.65 12.98
N ASN A 48 -8.08 -4.42 13.64
CA ASN A 48 -8.00 -5.87 13.60
C ASN A 48 -8.32 -6.38 15.01
N SER A 49 -9.51 -6.91 15.24
CA SER A 49 -10.01 -7.24 16.57
C SER A 49 -10.83 -8.53 16.50
N PRO A 50 -10.42 -9.62 17.17
CA PRO A 50 -11.17 -10.88 17.15
C PRO A 50 -12.61 -10.72 17.65
N SER A 51 -12.86 -9.74 18.53
CA SER A 51 -14.21 -9.41 19.00
C SER A 51 -15.09 -8.62 18.02
N GLY A 52 -14.59 -8.32 16.81
CA GLY A 52 -15.30 -7.53 15.80
C GLY A 52 -14.54 -6.27 15.38
N ASN A 53 -14.31 -6.13 14.08
CA ASN A 53 -13.63 -4.97 13.52
C ASN A 53 -14.51 -3.71 13.50
N ARG A 54 -13.84 -2.57 13.52
CA ARG A 54 -14.41 -1.23 13.47
C ARG A 54 -13.60 -0.37 12.52
N VAL A 55 -14.24 0.67 11.99
CA VAL A 55 -13.57 1.81 11.37
C VAL A 55 -13.64 2.98 12.33
N VAL A 56 -12.48 3.57 12.66
CA VAL A 56 -12.42 4.83 13.39
C VAL A 56 -12.29 5.97 12.38
N ALA A 57 -13.19 6.96 12.48
CA ALA A 57 -13.21 8.10 11.59
C ALA A 57 -12.67 9.36 12.30
N PHE A 58 -11.97 10.19 11.54
CA PHE A 58 -11.44 11.48 11.97
C PHE A 58 -11.86 12.56 10.97
N SER A 59 -12.17 13.75 11.47
CA SER A 59 -12.18 14.96 10.64
C SER A 59 -10.79 15.56 10.58
N VAL A 60 -10.47 16.14 9.42
CA VAL A 60 -9.22 16.84 9.17
C VAL A 60 -9.51 18.34 9.18
N ALA A 61 -8.92 19.06 10.14
CA ALA A 61 -9.01 20.50 10.21
C ALA A 61 -8.14 21.18 9.13
N THR A 62 -8.37 22.47 8.90
CA THR A 62 -7.63 23.24 7.87
C THR A 62 -6.13 23.37 8.14
N ASP A 63 -5.72 23.18 9.39
CA ASP A 63 -4.33 23.16 9.88
C ASP A 63 -3.77 21.73 10.00
N GLY A 64 -4.52 20.72 9.54
CA GLY A 64 -4.10 19.31 9.56
C GLY A 64 -4.26 18.63 10.92
N LEU A 65 -4.87 19.26 11.92
CA LEU A 65 -5.20 18.57 13.16
C LEU A 65 -6.37 17.59 12.95
N LEU A 66 -6.27 16.44 13.61
CA LEU A 66 -7.31 15.42 13.58
C LEU A 66 -8.24 15.53 14.80
N GLN A 67 -9.54 15.38 14.55
CA GLN A 67 -10.53 15.18 15.60
C GLN A 67 -11.27 13.88 15.33
N GLU A 68 -11.22 12.95 16.29
CA GLU A 68 -11.99 11.71 16.25
C GLU A 68 -13.49 11.98 16.22
N LEU A 69 -14.19 11.36 15.27
CA LEU A 69 -15.63 11.48 15.06
C LEU A 69 -16.39 10.33 15.71
N GLY A 70 -15.78 9.16 15.77
CA GLY A 70 -16.34 7.96 16.36
C GLY A 70 -15.82 6.68 15.72
N SER A 71 -16.42 5.55 16.09
CA SER A 71 -16.11 4.25 15.51
C SER A 71 -17.36 3.49 15.05
N PHE A 72 -17.25 2.84 13.90
CA PHE A 72 -18.36 2.23 13.18
C PHE A 72 -18.07 0.73 12.97
N PRO A 73 -18.96 -0.18 13.37
CA PRO A 73 -18.71 -1.62 13.25
C PRO A 73 -18.69 -2.05 11.78
N THR A 74 -17.72 -2.89 11.40
CA THR A 74 -17.66 -3.53 10.08
C THR A 74 -18.59 -4.75 10.02
N GLY A 75 -18.90 -5.34 11.17
CA GLY A 75 -19.80 -6.49 11.30
C GLY A 75 -19.12 -7.85 11.22
N SER A 76 -17.83 -7.91 10.85
CA SER A 76 -17.04 -9.16 10.84
C SER A 76 -15.82 -9.04 11.77
N PRO A 77 -15.27 -10.16 12.27
CA PRO A 77 -14.09 -10.18 13.13
C PRO A 77 -12.79 -9.79 12.41
N GLY A 78 -11.80 -9.40 13.20
CA GLY A 78 -10.39 -9.44 12.82
C GLY A 78 -9.72 -10.69 13.40
N ASP A 79 -8.39 -10.71 13.39
CA ASP A 79 -7.56 -11.88 13.70
C ASP A 79 -6.26 -11.47 14.39
N ALA A 80 -6.35 -10.51 15.33
CA ALA A 80 -5.16 -9.98 16.02
C ALA A 80 -4.53 -10.98 17.00
N ASP A 81 -5.28 -11.99 17.45
CA ASP A 81 -4.77 -13.09 18.27
C ASP A 81 -3.84 -14.02 17.49
N GLU A 82 -3.86 -13.97 16.17
CA GLU A 82 -2.88 -14.61 15.28
C GLU A 82 -1.77 -13.66 14.79
N GLY A 83 -1.78 -12.41 15.25
CA GLY A 83 -0.73 -11.42 15.05
C GLY A 83 -1.12 -10.19 14.23
N ASP A 84 -0.16 -9.30 14.01
CA ASP A 84 -0.32 -8.20 13.06
C ASP A 84 -0.06 -8.69 11.63
N PHE A 85 -0.94 -8.31 10.71
CA PHE A 85 -0.77 -8.63 9.30
C PHE A 85 0.03 -7.54 8.62
N ASP A 86 1.23 -7.94 8.18
CA ASP A 86 2.08 -7.15 7.33
C ASP A 86 1.42 -7.02 5.95
N GLY A 87 0.69 -5.93 5.77
CA GLY A 87 0.09 -5.57 4.49
C GLY A 87 -0.20 -4.08 4.42
N GLN A 88 -0.34 -3.57 3.20
CA GLN A 88 -0.72 -2.18 2.94
C GLN A 88 -2.01 -2.17 2.12
N GLY A 89 -2.93 -1.29 2.50
CA GLY A 89 -4.13 -1.07 1.70
C GLY A 89 -5.39 -1.81 2.13
N ALA A 90 -5.50 -2.14 3.40
CA ALA A 90 -6.70 -2.74 3.98
C ALA A 90 -7.96 -1.85 3.89
N ILE A 91 -7.80 -0.55 3.59
CA ILE A 91 -8.90 0.40 3.40
C ILE A 91 -8.78 1.11 2.04
N ARG A 92 -9.91 1.24 1.33
CA ARG A 92 -10.02 2.02 0.09
C ARG A 92 -11.27 2.87 0.05
N VAL A 93 -11.13 4.11 -0.40
CA VAL A 93 -12.25 5.00 -0.70
C VAL A 93 -12.55 4.92 -2.20
N ILE A 94 -13.82 4.73 -2.55
CA ILE A 94 -14.34 4.74 -3.92
C ILE A 94 -15.55 5.66 -3.98
N GLY A 95 -15.40 6.84 -4.57
CA GLY A 95 -16.47 7.84 -4.54
C GLY A 95 -16.85 8.18 -3.09
N ASP A 96 -18.12 8.01 -2.73
CA ASP A 96 -18.65 8.16 -1.36
C ASP A 96 -18.75 6.83 -0.59
N TYR A 97 -17.98 5.81 -0.98
CA TYR A 97 -17.91 4.52 -0.31
C TYR A 97 -16.53 4.25 0.27
N LEU A 98 -16.51 3.46 1.35
CA LEU A 98 -15.31 2.94 2.00
C LEU A 98 -15.37 1.41 1.96
N LEU A 99 -14.34 0.78 1.41
CA LEU A 99 -14.12 -0.66 1.46
C LEU A 99 -13.10 -0.96 2.57
N VAL A 100 -13.38 -1.99 3.35
CA VAL A 100 -12.60 -2.34 4.54
C VAL A 100 -12.40 -3.85 4.57
N ALA A 101 -11.15 -4.28 4.63
CA ALA A 101 -10.81 -5.69 4.80
C ALA A 101 -11.00 -6.12 6.26
N ASN A 102 -11.66 -7.26 6.46
CA ASN A 102 -11.76 -7.94 7.74
C ASN A 102 -10.92 -9.21 7.67
N ALA A 103 -9.73 -9.18 8.30
CA ALA A 103 -8.77 -10.26 8.22
C ALA A 103 -9.23 -11.54 8.94
N GLY A 104 -10.17 -11.43 9.88
CA GLY A 104 -10.70 -12.55 10.64
C GLY A 104 -11.62 -13.44 9.83
N ASP A 105 -11.42 -14.73 10.03
CA ASP A 105 -12.27 -15.76 9.48
C ASP A 105 -13.68 -15.63 10.07
N VAL A 106 -14.66 -15.78 9.19
CA VAL A 106 -16.05 -15.67 9.58
C VAL A 106 -16.66 -17.07 9.63
N ALA A 107 -17.27 -17.39 10.77
CA ALA A 107 -18.14 -18.53 10.91
C ALA A 107 -19.60 -18.07 10.89
N ASP A 108 -20.46 -18.84 10.22
CA ASP A 108 -21.92 -18.68 10.25
C ASP A 108 -22.47 -17.36 9.64
N GLU A 109 -21.67 -16.57 8.92
CA GLU A 109 -22.16 -15.42 8.16
C GLU A 109 -22.67 -15.87 6.78
N ALA A 110 -23.95 -15.62 6.51
CA ALA A 110 -24.55 -16.11 5.27
C ALA A 110 -23.89 -15.51 4.03
N GLY A 111 -23.63 -16.36 3.03
CA GLY A 111 -22.96 -15.96 1.79
C GLY A 111 -21.43 -15.90 1.89
N ILE A 112 -20.84 -16.20 3.05
CA ILE A 112 -19.41 -16.38 3.26
C ILE A 112 -19.12 -17.86 3.49
N GLU A 113 -18.12 -18.40 2.80
CA GLU A 113 -17.62 -19.75 3.06
C GLU A 113 -16.90 -19.78 4.42
N ASP A 114 -17.29 -20.73 5.28
CA ASP A 114 -16.71 -20.86 6.62
C ASP A 114 -15.18 -20.95 6.54
N GLY A 115 -14.51 -20.11 7.32
CA GLY A 115 -13.06 -20.01 7.30
C GLY A 115 -12.50 -19.05 6.26
N ASN A 116 -13.31 -18.29 5.52
CA ASN A 116 -12.85 -17.14 4.74
C ASN A 116 -12.98 -15.83 5.54
N GLY A 117 -12.15 -14.84 5.18
CA GLY A 117 -12.34 -13.46 5.61
C GLY A 117 -13.36 -12.71 4.77
N SER A 118 -13.64 -11.45 5.10
CA SER A 118 -14.69 -10.67 4.43
C SER A 118 -14.25 -9.24 4.08
N ILE A 119 -14.97 -8.62 3.14
CA ILE A 119 -14.86 -7.18 2.86
C ILE A 119 -16.17 -6.48 3.24
N SER A 120 -16.07 -5.44 4.06
CA SER A 120 -17.19 -4.54 4.35
C SER A 120 -17.21 -3.37 3.40
N VAL A 121 -18.41 -2.98 2.97
CA VAL A 121 -18.65 -1.72 2.25
C VAL A 121 -19.44 -0.78 3.16
N MET A 122 -19.00 0.46 3.27
CA MET A 122 -19.69 1.50 4.04
C MET A 122 -19.93 2.74 3.17
N LYS A 123 -21.08 3.39 3.34
CA LYS A 123 -21.37 4.70 2.76
C LYS A 123 -20.83 5.80 3.68
N ILE A 124 -20.14 6.77 3.09
CA ILE A 124 -19.61 7.94 3.76
C ILE A 124 -20.66 9.05 3.74
N ALA A 125 -21.03 9.56 4.91
CA ALA A 125 -21.84 10.77 5.02
C ALA A 125 -20.96 12.00 4.71
N LEU A 126 -21.11 12.58 3.52
CA LEU A 126 -20.18 13.58 2.97
C LEU A 126 -19.95 14.84 3.82
N GLN A 127 -20.88 15.16 4.72
CA GLN A 127 -20.81 16.35 5.57
C GLN A 127 -20.23 16.04 6.96
N THR A 128 -20.38 14.81 7.44
CA THR A 128 -20.04 14.46 8.83
C THR A 128 -18.91 13.45 8.93
N GLY A 129 -18.61 12.71 7.86
CA GLY A 129 -17.64 11.61 7.87
C GLY A 129 -18.15 10.35 8.58
N GLU A 130 -19.43 10.33 8.99
CA GLU A 130 -20.04 9.14 9.57
C GLU A 130 -20.19 8.03 8.55
N LEU A 131 -20.13 6.78 9.00
CA LEU A 131 -20.17 5.61 8.14
C LEU A 131 -21.43 4.78 8.41
N THR A 132 -22.10 4.40 7.32
CA THR A 132 -23.21 3.42 7.35
C THR A 132 -22.82 2.20 6.55
N ARG A 133 -22.70 1.04 7.20
CA ARG A 133 -22.45 -0.23 6.52
C ARG A 133 -23.57 -0.55 5.52
N ILE A 134 -23.18 -1.09 4.36
CA ILE A 134 -24.08 -1.58 3.31
C ILE A 134 -24.01 -3.10 3.30
N ASP A 135 -25.12 -3.75 3.61
CA ASP A 135 -25.28 -5.18 3.41
C ASP A 135 -25.11 -5.54 1.93
N GLN A 136 -24.45 -6.65 1.63
CA GLN A 136 -24.12 -7.05 0.27
C GLN A 136 -25.22 -7.89 -0.37
N ASN A 137 -26.13 -8.45 0.44
CA ASN A 137 -27.33 -9.14 0.00
C ASN A 137 -28.54 -8.71 0.85
N ASP A 138 -29.47 -7.98 0.25
CA ASP A 138 -30.64 -7.42 0.96
C ASP A 138 -31.74 -8.48 1.21
N ASP A 139 -31.64 -9.66 0.58
CA ASP A 139 -32.61 -10.74 0.72
C ASP A 139 -32.31 -11.67 1.92
N ILE A 140 -31.20 -11.43 2.63
CA ILE A 140 -30.76 -12.23 3.77
C ILE A 140 -30.78 -11.36 5.03
N ASP A 141 -31.48 -11.84 6.07
CA ASP A 141 -31.51 -11.18 7.37
C ASP A 141 -30.14 -11.29 8.07
N GLY A 142 -29.67 -10.18 8.63
CA GLY A 142 -28.44 -10.14 9.43
C GLY A 142 -27.34 -9.28 8.83
N ILE A 143 -26.11 -9.44 9.33
CA ILE A 143 -24.92 -8.79 8.78
C ILE A 143 -24.49 -9.55 7.53
N GLN A 144 -24.36 -8.86 6.40
CA GLN A 144 -23.95 -9.44 5.12
C GLN A 144 -22.79 -8.63 4.52
N ASN A 145 -21.56 -8.94 4.89
CA ASN A 145 -20.36 -8.53 4.15
C ASN A 145 -20.17 -9.44 2.92
N ILE A 146 -19.24 -9.08 2.04
CA ILE A 146 -18.92 -9.96 0.90
C ILE A 146 -17.78 -10.89 1.32
N ASP A 147 -17.90 -12.17 0.98
CA ASP A 147 -16.82 -13.13 1.10
C ASP A 147 -15.60 -12.63 0.32
N SER A 148 -14.41 -12.67 0.92
CA SER A 148 -13.16 -12.28 0.27
C SER A 148 -12.62 -13.36 -0.68
N GLN A 149 -13.18 -14.58 -0.62
CA GLN A 149 -12.84 -15.78 -1.39
C GLN A 149 -11.44 -16.34 -1.07
N GLY A 150 -10.97 -16.06 0.14
CA GLY A 150 -9.73 -16.55 0.75
C GLY A 150 -9.65 -16.19 2.23
N ILE A 151 -8.49 -16.44 2.82
CA ILE A 151 -8.22 -16.19 4.24
C ILE A 151 -7.43 -14.90 4.38
N ARG A 152 -7.76 -14.09 5.40
CA ARG A 152 -7.07 -12.84 5.74
C ARG A 152 -6.92 -11.90 4.55
N PRO A 153 -7.98 -11.24 4.10
CA PRO A 153 -7.85 -10.11 3.19
C PRO A 153 -7.03 -9.00 3.86
N VAL A 154 -5.98 -8.52 3.20
CA VAL A 154 -5.06 -7.50 3.74
C VAL A 154 -4.91 -6.27 2.86
N SER A 155 -5.23 -6.39 1.56
CA SER A 155 -5.10 -5.30 0.61
C SER A 155 -6.22 -5.30 -0.41
N ILE A 156 -6.68 -4.09 -0.73
CA ILE A 156 -7.71 -3.83 -1.72
C ILE A 156 -7.13 -2.87 -2.76
N SER A 157 -7.34 -3.15 -4.04
CA SER A 157 -7.01 -2.25 -5.15
C SER A 157 -8.29 -1.91 -5.91
N VAL A 158 -8.38 -0.70 -6.44
CA VAL A 158 -9.56 -0.22 -7.15
C VAL A 158 -9.13 0.45 -8.45
N ARG A 159 -9.81 0.13 -9.54
CA ARG A 159 -9.58 0.80 -10.82
C ARG A 159 -10.87 0.93 -11.63
N ASN A 160 -11.10 2.12 -12.16
CA ASN A 160 -12.11 2.31 -13.20
C ASN A 160 -11.48 1.95 -14.56
N MET A 161 -12.10 1.00 -15.27
CA MET A 161 -11.73 0.60 -16.62
C MET A 161 -13.00 0.56 -17.47
N ASP A 162 -13.04 1.36 -18.54
CA ASP A 162 -14.18 1.50 -19.45
C ASP A 162 -15.51 1.81 -18.74
N GLY A 163 -15.47 2.62 -17.68
CA GLY A 163 -16.64 3.04 -16.92
C GLY A 163 -17.10 2.05 -15.86
N GLN A 164 -16.51 0.85 -15.80
CA GLN A 164 -16.74 -0.13 -14.74
C GLN A 164 -15.67 0.01 -13.66
N ILE A 165 -16.09 0.00 -12.40
CA ILE A 165 -15.17 -0.08 -11.27
C ILE A 165 -14.88 -1.54 -10.96
N TRP A 166 -13.60 -1.89 -10.98
CA TRP A 166 -13.06 -3.19 -10.62
C TRP A 166 -12.32 -3.09 -9.30
N VAL A 167 -12.51 -4.11 -8.47
CA VAL A 167 -11.87 -4.21 -7.16
C VAL A 167 -11.10 -5.52 -7.11
N VAL A 168 -9.82 -5.46 -6.71
CA VAL A 168 -9.01 -6.66 -6.48
C VAL A 168 -8.69 -6.75 -4.99
N VAL A 169 -8.97 -7.90 -4.41
CA VAL A 169 -8.69 -8.21 -3.00
C VAL A 169 -7.54 -9.21 -2.95
N ALA A 170 -6.55 -8.95 -2.09
CA ALA A 170 -5.45 -9.85 -1.80
C ALA A 170 -5.68 -10.56 -0.47
N ASN A 171 -5.73 -11.89 -0.54
CA ASN A 171 -5.91 -12.79 0.60
C ASN A 171 -4.58 -13.44 0.96
N GLN A 172 -4.09 -13.12 2.16
CA GLN A 172 -2.73 -13.44 2.59
C GLN A 172 -2.60 -14.87 3.12
N GLN A 173 -3.64 -15.41 3.76
CA GLN A 173 -3.56 -16.67 4.52
C GLN A 173 -2.45 -16.62 5.59
N SER A 174 -1.50 -17.56 5.64
CA SER A 174 -0.47 -17.64 6.70
C SER A 174 0.88 -17.03 6.27
N ASN A 175 1.44 -16.22 7.17
CA ASN A 175 2.80 -15.66 7.08
C ASN A 175 3.69 -16.23 8.19
N SER A 176 4.12 -17.48 8.04
CA SER A 176 5.06 -18.08 8.98
C SER A 176 6.47 -17.57 8.73
N ALA A 177 7.20 -17.30 9.82
CA ALA A 177 8.58 -16.85 9.77
C ALA A 177 9.52 -17.86 10.43
N CYS A 178 10.78 -17.92 10.03
CA CYS A 178 11.77 -18.72 10.73
C CYS A 178 12.28 -17.96 11.98
N PHE A 179 11.88 -18.37 13.18
CA PHE A 179 12.25 -17.73 14.46
C PHE A 179 13.39 -18.45 15.18
N ASP A 180 13.33 -19.78 15.27
CA ASP A 180 14.36 -20.59 15.93
C ASP A 180 15.02 -21.55 14.94
N ILE A 181 16.35 -21.45 14.88
CA ILE A 181 17.24 -22.22 14.01
C ILE A 181 18.18 -23.16 14.78
N SER A 182 18.02 -23.29 16.10
CA SER A 182 19.00 -23.96 16.97
C SER A 182 19.35 -25.39 16.52
N ASN A 183 18.41 -26.09 15.87
CA ASN A 183 18.59 -27.41 15.31
C ASN A 183 18.33 -27.49 13.79
N ALA A 184 18.18 -26.34 13.13
CA ALA A 184 17.78 -26.26 11.74
C ALA A 184 18.98 -26.37 10.78
N THR A 185 18.84 -27.11 9.68
CA THR A 185 19.83 -27.14 8.60
C THR A 185 19.43 -26.31 7.38
N GLY A 186 18.17 -25.91 7.32
CA GLY A 186 17.62 -24.95 6.37
C GLY A 186 16.22 -24.49 6.78
N VAL A 187 15.57 -23.68 5.94
CA VAL A 187 14.28 -23.05 6.25
C VAL A 187 13.19 -24.04 6.66
N ALA A 188 13.15 -25.25 6.10
CA ALA A 188 12.13 -26.25 6.42
C ALA A 188 12.24 -26.80 7.85
N ASP A 189 13.44 -26.80 8.43
CA ASP A 189 13.69 -27.28 9.80
C ASP A 189 13.54 -26.18 10.85
N CYS A 190 13.34 -24.92 10.42
CA CYS A 190 13.09 -23.81 11.33
C CYS A 190 11.80 -24.01 12.10
N ILE A 191 11.77 -23.48 13.32
CA ILE A 191 10.55 -23.35 14.11
C ILE A 191 10.01 -21.92 13.94
N ASP A 192 8.69 -21.83 13.74
CA ASP A 192 7.98 -20.58 13.52
C ASP A 192 7.57 -19.86 14.82
N GLN A 193 6.82 -18.76 14.68
CA GLN A 193 6.35 -17.96 15.82
C GLN A 193 5.41 -18.73 16.77
N PHE A 194 4.79 -19.82 16.31
CA PHE A 194 3.83 -20.61 17.06
C PHE A 194 4.45 -21.88 17.65
N GLY A 195 5.72 -22.17 17.32
CA GLY A 195 6.41 -23.36 17.77
C GLY A 195 6.30 -24.54 16.81
N ASP A 196 5.79 -24.30 15.59
CA ASP A 196 5.58 -25.31 14.58
C ASP A 196 6.73 -25.33 13.55
N PRO A 197 7.07 -26.49 12.98
CA PRO A 197 8.11 -26.56 11.96
C PRO A 197 7.60 -25.96 10.64
N ILE A 198 8.43 -25.14 9.99
CA ILE A 198 8.10 -24.51 8.69
C ILE A 198 7.79 -25.55 7.61
N SER A 199 8.30 -26.79 7.73
CA SER A 199 7.93 -27.89 6.84
C SER A 199 6.42 -28.11 6.73
N ASP A 200 5.67 -27.85 7.80
CA ASP A 200 4.23 -28.06 7.83
C ASP A 200 3.53 -27.03 6.93
N VAL A 201 3.97 -25.77 7.01
CA VAL A 201 3.55 -24.67 6.13
C VAL A 201 3.88 -24.99 4.67
N LEU A 202 5.10 -25.47 4.40
CA LEU A 202 5.53 -25.82 3.05
C LEU A 202 4.78 -27.02 2.47
N SER A 203 4.28 -27.91 3.33
CA SER A 203 3.50 -29.09 2.94
C SER A 203 2.00 -28.83 2.83
N ALA A 204 1.52 -27.67 3.26
CA ALA A 204 0.11 -27.32 3.24
C ALA A 204 -0.45 -27.39 1.81
N ALA A 205 -1.42 -28.29 1.61
CA ALA A 205 -1.94 -28.64 0.30
C ALA A 205 -2.89 -27.59 -0.30
N ASP A 206 -3.36 -26.63 0.51
CA ASP A 206 -4.36 -25.65 0.07
C ASP A 206 -3.71 -24.37 -0.46
N THR A 207 -3.50 -24.35 -1.78
CA THR A 207 -3.05 -23.14 -2.50
C THR A 207 -4.21 -22.21 -2.87
N GLY A 208 -5.46 -22.62 -2.64
CA GLY A 208 -6.65 -21.92 -3.12
C GLY A 208 -6.94 -20.64 -2.35
N LEU A 209 -6.61 -20.59 -1.06
CA LEU A 209 -6.98 -19.50 -0.14
C LEU A 209 -5.98 -18.35 -0.10
N ARG A 210 -4.76 -18.59 -0.59
CA ARG A 210 -3.70 -17.59 -0.77
C ARG A 210 -3.74 -17.06 -2.18
N ASN A 211 -4.46 -15.97 -2.40
CA ASN A 211 -4.89 -15.59 -3.74
C ASN A 211 -5.11 -14.09 -3.91
N ILE A 212 -5.38 -13.70 -5.16
CA ILE A 212 -6.01 -12.42 -5.48
C ILE A 212 -7.34 -12.67 -6.19
N VAL A 213 -8.36 -11.90 -5.87
CA VAL A 213 -9.74 -12.10 -6.34
C VAL A 213 -10.30 -10.81 -6.94
N LEU A 214 -10.97 -10.93 -8.08
CA LEU A 214 -11.61 -9.83 -8.79
C LEU A 214 -13.10 -9.74 -8.42
N TYR A 215 -13.52 -8.53 -8.11
CA TYR A 215 -14.90 -8.12 -7.92
C TYR A 215 -15.25 -6.99 -8.88
N ARG A 216 -16.53 -6.95 -9.26
CA ARG A 216 -17.16 -5.80 -9.87
C ARG A 216 -17.80 -4.96 -8.77
N PHE A 217 -17.65 -3.64 -8.82
CA PHE A 217 -18.27 -2.73 -7.85
C PHE A 217 -19.32 -1.85 -8.54
N ASP A 218 -20.55 -1.91 -8.03
CA ASP A 218 -21.68 -1.10 -8.49
C ASP A 218 -22.44 -0.54 -7.27
N GLU A 219 -22.50 0.79 -7.14
CA GLU A 219 -23.34 1.49 -6.14
C GLU A 219 -23.27 0.93 -4.70
N GLY A 220 -22.08 0.59 -4.21
CA GLY A 220 -21.90 0.07 -2.85
C GLY A 220 -22.04 -1.45 -2.70
N LYS A 221 -22.22 -2.18 -3.80
CA LYS A 221 -22.27 -3.64 -3.85
C LYS A 221 -21.06 -4.20 -4.58
N LEU A 222 -20.45 -5.24 -4.00
CA LEU A 222 -19.40 -6.04 -4.62
C LEU A 222 -20.01 -7.33 -5.17
N ALA A 223 -19.71 -7.64 -6.43
CA ALA A 223 -20.07 -8.90 -7.06
C ALA A 223 -18.79 -9.67 -7.40
N PHE A 224 -18.66 -10.88 -6.86
CA PHE A 224 -17.55 -11.78 -7.21
C PHE A 224 -17.55 -12.08 -8.71
N VAL A 225 -16.36 -12.05 -9.31
CA VAL A 225 -16.17 -12.34 -10.74
C VAL A 225 -15.38 -13.64 -10.88
N ARG A 226 -14.16 -13.67 -10.35
CA ARG A 226 -13.27 -14.84 -10.34
C ARG A 226 -12.04 -14.61 -9.46
N ARG A 227 -11.40 -15.71 -9.06
CA ARG A 227 -10.02 -15.73 -8.59
C ARG A 227 -9.08 -15.47 -9.77
N LEU A 228 -8.14 -14.53 -9.60
CA LEU A 228 -7.20 -14.11 -10.65
C LEU A 228 -5.90 -14.93 -10.63
N ASP A 229 -5.32 -15.17 -9.46
CA ASP A 229 -4.11 -15.99 -9.29
C ASP A 229 -4.05 -16.57 -7.87
N THR A 230 -3.15 -17.55 -7.67
CA THR A 230 -2.83 -18.20 -6.39
C THR A 230 -1.33 -18.23 -6.16
N TYR A 231 -0.92 -18.28 -4.89
CA TYR A 231 0.49 -18.20 -4.51
C TYR A 231 0.89 -19.42 -3.68
N ALA A 232 2.12 -19.89 -3.88
CA ALA A 232 2.62 -21.07 -3.17
C ALA A 232 3.07 -20.69 -1.75
N ALA A 233 2.93 -21.63 -0.81
CA ALA A 233 3.21 -21.44 0.60
C ALA A 233 4.61 -20.84 0.88
N GLY A 234 5.62 -21.36 0.19
CA GLY A 234 7.03 -20.95 0.37
C GLY A 234 7.34 -19.50 0.00
N TYR A 235 6.49 -18.81 -0.76
CA TYR A 235 6.71 -17.41 -1.13
C TYR A 235 5.84 -16.44 -0.32
N GLY A 236 5.21 -16.91 0.75
CA GLY A 236 4.34 -16.10 1.61
C GLY A 236 3.04 -15.67 0.92
N GLY A 237 2.13 -15.10 1.69
CA GLY A 237 0.89 -14.54 1.18
C GLY A 237 1.08 -13.21 0.46
N PRO A 238 0.18 -12.83 -0.45
CA PRO A 238 0.04 -11.45 -0.88
C PRO A 238 0.00 -10.48 0.30
N SER A 239 0.81 -9.42 0.25
CA SER A 239 0.88 -8.38 1.30
C SER A 239 0.30 -7.05 0.81
N GLN A 240 0.43 -6.76 -0.48
CA GLN A 240 -0.29 -5.68 -1.14
C GLN A 240 -0.60 -6.07 -2.59
N VAL A 241 -1.71 -5.56 -3.10
CA VAL A 241 -2.08 -5.58 -4.52
C VAL A 241 -2.44 -4.18 -4.98
N SER A 242 -2.00 -3.79 -6.17
CA SER A 242 -2.38 -2.51 -6.78
C SER A 242 -2.33 -2.54 -8.31
N PHE A 243 -3.30 -1.89 -8.95
CA PHE A 243 -3.25 -1.62 -10.38
C PHE A 243 -2.26 -0.48 -10.64
N SER A 244 -1.56 -0.51 -11.76
CA SER A 244 -0.77 0.64 -12.19
C SER A 244 -1.66 1.87 -12.45
N PRO A 245 -1.11 3.10 -12.33
CA PRO A 245 -1.86 4.34 -12.60
C PRO A 245 -2.44 4.45 -14.01
N ASP A 246 -1.95 3.72 -15.01
CA ASP A 246 -2.55 3.61 -16.34
C ASP A 246 -3.55 2.44 -16.48
N GLY A 247 -3.59 1.52 -15.50
CA GLY A 247 -4.44 0.33 -15.48
C GLY A 247 -3.95 -0.82 -16.37
N THR A 248 -2.76 -0.71 -16.98
CA THR A 248 -2.22 -1.73 -17.89
C THR A 248 -1.45 -2.83 -17.18
N LYS A 249 -1.17 -2.68 -15.89
CA LYS A 249 -0.45 -3.66 -15.06
C LYS A 249 -1.12 -3.85 -13.71
N LEU A 250 -0.84 -4.99 -13.10
CA LEU A 250 -1.16 -5.29 -11.71
C LEU A 250 0.13 -5.76 -11.02
N ALA A 251 0.46 -5.18 -9.87
CA ALA A 251 1.57 -5.64 -9.03
C ALA A 251 1.04 -6.27 -7.75
N VAL A 252 1.74 -7.31 -7.28
CA VAL A 252 1.47 -8.00 -6.01
C VAL A 252 2.78 -8.26 -5.28
N THR A 253 2.96 -7.73 -4.08
CA THR A 253 4.04 -8.13 -3.18
C THR A 253 3.62 -9.37 -2.41
N SER A 254 4.54 -10.30 -2.18
CA SER A 254 4.33 -11.44 -1.29
C SER A 254 5.31 -11.42 -0.13
N TRP A 255 4.93 -12.03 0.99
CA TRP A 255 5.68 -11.93 2.23
C TRP A 255 6.97 -12.77 2.25
N GLY A 256 7.04 -13.90 1.54
CA GLY A 256 8.13 -14.87 1.65
C GLY A 256 8.02 -15.77 2.88
N ILE A 257 9.17 -16.27 3.37
CA ILE A 257 9.32 -16.81 4.73
C ILE A 257 10.57 -16.16 5.30
N GLY A 258 10.40 -15.09 6.09
CA GLY A 258 11.55 -14.32 6.60
C GLY A 258 12.29 -15.03 7.74
N HIS A 259 13.62 -14.99 7.75
CA HIS A 259 14.41 -15.35 8.93
C HIS A 259 14.39 -14.18 9.93
N ILE A 260 13.91 -14.43 11.14
CA ILE A 260 13.72 -13.40 12.16
C ILE A 260 15.00 -13.08 12.96
N ALA A 261 16.17 -13.08 12.29
CA ALA A 261 17.42 -12.45 12.76
C ALA A 261 17.81 -11.19 11.99
N PHE A 262 18.77 -10.42 12.52
CA PHE A 262 19.38 -9.28 11.82
C PHE A 262 20.92 -9.38 11.87
N PRO A 263 21.62 -9.46 10.71
CA PRO A 263 21.07 -9.70 9.37
C PRO A 263 20.34 -11.05 9.27
N ALA A 264 19.46 -11.19 8.30
CA ALA A 264 18.86 -12.47 7.94
C ALA A 264 19.89 -13.39 7.27
N MET A 265 19.62 -14.69 7.28
CA MET A 265 20.51 -15.70 6.71
C MET A 265 19.77 -16.36 5.53
N PRO A 266 20.28 -16.24 4.29
CA PRO A 266 19.57 -16.71 3.10
C PRO A 266 19.13 -18.18 3.14
N ASN A 267 19.89 -19.06 3.80
CA ASN A 267 19.57 -20.48 3.92
C ASN A 267 18.40 -20.81 4.87
N PHE A 268 18.02 -19.85 5.73
CA PHE A 268 16.92 -19.97 6.69
C PHE A 268 15.73 -19.08 6.33
N GLN A 269 15.70 -18.55 5.10
CA GLN A 269 14.55 -17.80 4.59
C GLN A 269 14.16 -18.26 3.20
N MET A 270 12.94 -17.93 2.81
CA MET A 270 12.51 -17.93 1.41
C MET A 270 12.23 -16.50 0.98
N ALA A 271 12.66 -16.16 -0.22
CA ALA A 271 12.51 -14.82 -0.77
C ALA A 271 11.03 -14.42 -0.85
N SER A 272 10.78 -13.15 -0.60
CA SER A 272 9.54 -12.51 -1.07
C SER A 272 9.57 -12.37 -2.59
N ARG A 273 8.41 -12.28 -3.22
CA ARG A 273 8.29 -11.96 -4.64
C ARG A 273 7.52 -10.67 -4.84
N VAL A 274 7.88 -9.95 -5.90
CA VAL A 274 7.02 -8.91 -6.48
C VAL A 274 6.55 -9.43 -7.82
N TYR A 275 5.30 -9.87 -7.87
CA TYR A 275 4.66 -10.31 -9.09
C TYR A 275 4.18 -9.11 -9.89
N LEU A 276 4.34 -9.19 -11.20
CA LEU A 276 3.87 -8.22 -12.16
C LEU A 276 3.10 -8.95 -13.27
N TYR A 277 1.92 -8.43 -13.57
CA TYR A 277 1.03 -8.95 -14.61
C TYR A 277 0.74 -7.83 -15.59
N ASP A 278 0.55 -8.20 -16.85
CA ASP A 278 -0.09 -7.31 -17.81
C ASP A 278 -1.61 -7.47 -17.66
N VAL A 279 -2.34 -6.36 -17.73
CA VAL A 279 -3.79 -6.30 -17.59
C VAL A 279 -4.40 -5.90 -18.91
N GLU A 280 -5.27 -6.77 -19.42
CA GLU A 280 -6.04 -6.54 -20.64
C GLU A 280 -7.54 -6.72 -20.37
N LEU A 281 -8.39 -5.97 -21.08
CA LEU A 281 -9.83 -6.16 -21.00
C LEU A 281 -10.25 -7.27 -21.98
N SER A 282 -10.49 -8.47 -21.47
CA SER A 282 -11.15 -9.55 -22.22
C SER A 282 -12.66 -9.37 -22.10
N SER A 283 -13.34 -9.03 -23.20
CA SER A 283 -14.80 -8.83 -23.22
C SER A 283 -15.27 -7.94 -22.06
N THR A 284 -14.65 -6.76 -21.94
CA THR A 284 -14.86 -5.74 -20.90
C THR A 284 -14.53 -6.13 -19.45
N THR A 285 -13.92 -7.30 -19.21
CA THR A 285 -13.49 -7.74 -17.88
C THR A 285 -11.96 -7.82 -17.82
N PRO A 286 -11.31 -7.30 -16.78
CA PRO A 286 -9.86 -7.42 -16.61
C PRO A 286 -9.41 -8.89 -16.57
N ASP A 287 -8.40 -9.21 -17.36
CA ASP A 287 -7.68 -10.47 -17.39
C ASP A 287 -6.19 -10.24 -17.17
N LEU A 288 -5.56 -11.19 -16.47
CA LEU A 288 -4.13 -11.13 -16.18
C LEU A 288 -3.37 -12.01 -17.16
N SER A 289 -2.27 -11.49 -17.69
CA SER A 289 -1.35 -12.24 -18.53
C SER A 289 0.11 -11.88 -18.20
N ASN A 290 1.04 -12.56 -18.86
CA ASN A 290 2.48 -12.28 -18.78
C ASN A 290 3.02 -12.15 -17.33
N ARG A 291 2.63 -13.10 -16.48
CA ARG A 291 3.07 -13.18 -15.09
C ARG A 291 4.61 -13.32 -15.05
N ARG A 292 5.24 -12.36 -14.38
CA ARG A 292 6.68 -12.31 -14.12
C ARG A 292 6.92 -11.86 -12.69
N TYR A 293 8.10 -12.13 -12.14
CA TYR A 293 8.40 -11.70 -10.78
C TYR A 293 9.85 -11.28 -10.57
N PHE A 294 10.01 -10.30 -9.68
CA PHE A 294 11.26 -10.02 -9.00
C PHE A 294 11.42 -10.99 -7.84
N GLU A 295 12.59 -11.61 -7.73
CA GLU A 295 12.97 -12.46 -6.60
C GLU A 295 14.48 -12.38 -6.35
N ASN A 296 14.85 -12.01 -5.13
CA ASN A 296 16.24 -12.00 -4.66
C ASN A 296 16.32 -12.83 -3.35
N PRO A 297 17.18 -13.86 -3.27
CA PRO A 297 17.30 -14.73 -2.08
C PRO A 297 17.68 -14.01 -0.79
N GLY A 298 18.28 -12.82 -0.90
CA GLY A 298 18.63 -11.97 0.21
C GLY A 298 17.48 -11.09 0.72
N ILE A 299 16.35 -11.01 0.01
CA ILE A 299 15.22 -10.12 0.32
C ILE A 299 13.95 -10.94 0.60
N SER A 300 13.43 -10.81 1.81
CA SER A 300 12.15 -11.37 2.25
C SER A 300 11.34 -10.32 3.02
N GLY A 301 10.07 -10.59 3.26
CA GLY A 301 9.16 -9.67 3.94
C GLY A 301 8.88 -8.41 3.13
N SER A 302 8.51 -8.54 1.85
CA SER A 302 8.08 -7.40 1.03
C SER A 302 6.61 -7.09 1.31
N VAL A 303 6.34 -5.91 1.88
CA VAL A 303 5.03 -5.61 2.47
C VAL A 303 4.29 -4.58 1.66
N GLY A 304 4.76 -3.32 1.72
CA GLY A 304 4.15 -2.18 1.06
C GLY A 304 4.92 -1.74 -0.18
N PHE A 305 4.21 -1.11 -1.11
CA PHE A 305 4.76 -0.52 -2.31
C PHE A 305 3.95 0.65 -2.83
N SER A 306 4.59 1.45 -3.69
CA SER A 306 4.03 2.61 -4.40
C SER A 306 4.34 2.57 -5.90
N TRP A 307 3.40 3.01 -6.74
CA TRP A 307 3.62 3.19 -8.18
C TRP A 307 4.08 4.60 -8.52
N SER A 308 5.02 4.74 -9.45
CA SER A 308 5.23 6.02 -10.15
C SER A 308 4.00 6.37 -10.99
N SER A 309 3.71 7.66 -11.13
CA SER A 309 2.55 8.18 -11.86
C SER A 309 2.52 7.75 -13.33
N ASP A 310 3.69 7.52 -13.93
CA ASP A 310 3.87 7.02 -15.30
C ASP A 310 3.77 5.49 -15.44
N SER A 311 3.48 4.78 -14.34
CA SER A 311 3.37 3.31 -14.30
C SER A 311 4.67 2.55 -14.64
N ARG A 312 5.82 3.23 -14.64
CA ARG A 312 7.11 2.61 -14.99
C ARG A 312 7.78 1.94 -13.80
N PHE A 313 7.77 2.56 -12.63
CA PHE A 313 8.47 2.10 -11.45
C PHE A 313 7.50 1.65 -10.35
N VAL A 314 7.93 0.62 -9.62
CA VAL A 314 7.32 0.24 -8.34
C VAL A 314 8.37 0.38 -7.25
N TYR A 315 8.05 1.13 -6.19
CA TYR A 315 8.90 1.33 -5.03
C TYR A 315 8.45 0.39 -3.92
N ILE A 316 9.26 -0.59 -3.55
CA ILE A 316 8.92 -1.68 -2.64
C ILE A 316 9.67 -1.51 -1.33
N SER A 317 8.99 -1.83 -0.23
CA SER A 317 9.58 -1.86 1.10
C SER A 317 9.68 -3.30 1.65
N SER A 318 10.82 -3.61 2.28
CA SER A 318 11.14 -4.96 2.79
C SER A 318 11.85 -4.93 4.15
N PHE A 319 11.71 -6.00 4.94
CA PHE A 319 12.22 -6.04 6.32
C PHE A 319 13.14 -7.22 6.69
N ALA A 320 13.15 -8.32 5.95
CA ALA A 320 14.01 -9.47 6.25
C ALA A 320 15.14 -9.54 5.20
N LEU A 321 16.28 -8.94 5.55
CA LEU A 321 17.39 -8.70 4.62
C LEU A 321 18.66 -9.41 5.03
N SER A 322 19.32 -10.05 4.06
CA SER A 322 20.64 -10.63 4.23
C SER A 322 21.71 -9.54 4.40
N GLN A 323 22.92 -9.96 4.79
CA GLN A 323 24.05 -9.06 4.95
C GLN A 323 24.40 -8.28 3.67
N GLU A 324 24.17 -8.87 2.50
CA GLU A 324 24.47 -8.28 1.19
C GLU A 324 23.37 -7.29 0.76
N GLU A 325 22.15 -7.46 1.27
CA GLU A 325 20.96 -6.68 0.89
C GLU A 325 20.52 -5.66 1.95
N LEU A 326 21.36 -5.35 2.95
CA LEU A 326 20.98 -4.46 4.06
C LEU A 326 20.56 -3.05 3.63
N THR A 327 21.02 -2.60 2.46
CA THR A 327 20.65 -1.31 1.86
C THR A 327 19.38 -1.35 1.02
N SER A 328 18.85 -2.55 0.77
CA SER A 328 17.69 -2.82 -0.09
C SER A 328 16.39 -2.93 0.71
N ASN A 329 16.27 -2.20 1.83
CA ASN A 329 14.99 -2.14 2.57
C ASN A 329 13.94 -1.28 1.89
N LEU A 330 14.34 -0.40 0.98
CA LEU A 330 13.47 0.28 0.04
C LEU A 330 14.11 0.15 -1.35
N ILE A 331 13.40 -0.39 -2.33
CA ILE A 331 13.94 -0.62 -3.67
C ILE A 331 13.01 -0.06 -4.74
N ALA A 332 13.58 0.35 -5.87
CA ALA A 332 12.84 0.72 -7.06
C ALA A 332 13.00 -0.38 -8.13
N LEU A 333 11.89 -0.77 -8.76
CA LEU A 333 11.84 -1.81 -9.80
C LEU A 333 11.30 -1.21 -11.10
N ASP A 334 12.10 -1.20 -12.17
CA ASP A 334 11.65 -0.83 -13.53
C ASP A 334 10.80 -1.97 -14.12
N THR A 335 9.50 -1.73 -14.30
CA THR A 335 8.53 -2.72 -14.80
C THR A 335 8.74 -3.15 -16.24
N LEU A 336 9.59 -2.43 -16.99
CA LEU A 336 9.95 -2.76 -18.36
C LEU A 336 11.21 -3.63 -18.45
N ASN A 337 11.97 -3.77 -17.36
CA ASN A 337 13.23 -4.50 -17.36
C ASN A 337 13.00 -5.98 -16.98
N THR A 338 12.88 -6.83 -18.00
CA THR A 338 12.75 -8.29 -17.81
C THR A 338 14.08 -9.02 -17.78
N ASP A 339 15.19 -8.34 -18.08
CA ASP A 339 16.51 -8.96 -18.22
C ASP A 339 17.22 -9.09 -16.87
N THR A 340 16.96 -8.17 -15.94
CA THR A 340 17.63 -8.10 -14.63
C THR A 340 16.68 -7.88 -13.45
N VAL A 341 15.51 -7.28 -13.67
CA VAL A 341 14.56 -6.96 -12.58
C VAL A 341 13.45 -8.01 -12.49
N PHE A 342 12.67 -8.21 -13.54
CA PHE A 342 11.57 -9.19 -13.57
C PHE A 342 11.98 -10.49 -14.30
N THR A 343 13.05 -11.12 -13.85
CA THR A 343 13.70 -12.28 -14.51
C THR A 343 12.95 -13.59 -14.34
N SER A 344 12.17 -13.72 -13.26
CA SER A 344 11.45 -14.95 -12.89
C SER A 344 12.36 -16.17 -12.61
N ASP A 345 13.60 -15.96 -12.18
CA ASP A 345 14.60 -17.03 -11.97
C ASP A 345 15.41 -16.92 -10.66
N SER A 346 14.95 -16.09 -9.71
CA SER A 346 15.60 -15.87 -8.41
C SER A 346 16.97 -15.17 -8.48
N THR A 347 17.30 -14.52 -9.59
CA THR A 347 18.56 -13.75 -9.76
C THR A 347 18.32 -12.25 -9.91
N SER A 348 17.16 -11.76 -9.48
CA SER A 348 16.74 -10.38 -9.73
C SER A 348 17.55 -9.36 -8.93
N GLU A 349 17.88 -8.25 -9.59
CA GLU A 349 18.54 -7.10 -8.99
C GLU A 349 17.61 -5.86 -9.08
N PRO A 350 17.52 -5.05 -8.01
CA PRO A 350 16.69 -3.84 -8.04
C PRO A 350 17.28 -2.81 -9.01
N SER A 351 16.43 -1.97 -9.59
CA SER A 351 16.88 -0.86 -10.45
C SER A 351 17.55 0.26 -9.67
N GLY A 352 17.15 0.42 -8.40
CA GLY A 352 17.76 1.33 -7.44
C GLY A 352 17.35 0.98 -6.02
N ALA A 353 18.03 1.54 -5.03
CA ALA A 353 17.76 1.27 -3.62
C ALA A 353 17.85 2.53 -2.77
N GLY A 354 16.92 2.65 -1.81
CA GLY A 354 16.90 3.63 -0.74
C GLY A 354 17.20 2.94 0.59
N TYR A 355 18.16 3.48 1.35
CA TYR A 355 18.53 2.89 2.63
C TYR A 355 17.89 3.64 3.80
N ILE A 356 17.08 2.94 4.61
CA ILE A 356 16.73 3.36 5.98
C ILE A 356 17.70 2.70 6.96
N PRO A 357 18.56 3.46 7.67
CA PRO A 357 19.53 2.90 8.60
C PRO A 357 18.88 2.29 9.83
N SER A 358 19.39 1.15 10.26
CA SER A 358 18.93 0.47 11.48
C SER A 358 20.05 -0.40 12.07
N GLU A 359 20.12 -0.45 13.40
CA GLU A 359 20.97 -1.37 14.17
C GLU A 359 20.20 -2.62 14.64
N LEU A 360 18.88 -2.61 14.50
CA LEU A 360 17.98 -3.76 14.67
C LEU A 360 17.45 -4.18 13.30
N ARG A 361 16.66 -5.27 13.21
CA ARG A 361 15.91 -5.61 11.99
C ARG A 361 15.26 -4.33 11.42
N PRO A 362 15.73 -3.78 10.28
CA PRO A 362 15.03 -2.73 9.59
C PRO A 362 13.76 -3.33 9.00
N GLY A 363 12.83 -2.47 8.69
CA GLY A 363 11.74 -2.82 7.80
C GLY A 363 11.01 -1.57 7.50
N ALA A 364 11.41 -0.89 6.43
CA ALA A 364 10.42 -0.11 5.71
C ALA A 364 9.27 -1.09 5.45
N CYS A 365 8.08 -0.77 5.93
CA CYS A 365 6.95 -1.68 5.84
C CYS A 365 5.83 -1.09 4.97
N TRP A 366 5.80 0.24 4.85
CA TRP A 366 4.81 0.95 4.04
C TRP A 366 5.47 2.13 3.33
N THR A 367 4.96 2.45 2.14
CA THR A 367 5.43 3.56 1.31
C THR A 367 4.27 4.44 0.86
N TRP A 368 4.58 5.70 0.55
CA TRP A 368 3.66 6.63 -0.07
C TRP A 368 4.43 7.59 -0.96
N LEU A 369 4.22 7.51 -2.27
CA LEU A 369 4.78 8.44 -3.23
C LEU A 369 3.92 9.72 -3.29
N THR A 370 4.48 10.86 -3.66
CA THR A 370 3.69 12.06 -3.98
C THR A 370 3.12 12.00 -5.40
N PRO A 371 1.99 12.68 -5.70
CA PRO A 371 1.39 12.65 -7.04
C PRO A 371 2.30 13.10 -8.19
N ASP A 372 3.32 13.90 -7.88
CA ASP A 372 4.30 14.43 -8.83
C ASP A 372 5.58 13.59 -8.92
N ASP A 373 5.59 12.40 -8.31
CA ASP A 373 6.71 11.47 -8.24
C ASP A 373 8.00 12.06 -7.63
N SER A 374 7.93 13.20 -6.92
CA SER A 374 9.12 13.88 -6.42
C SER A 374 9.59 13.43 -5.03
N ARG A 375 8.68 12.88 -4.22
CA ARG A 375 8.95 12.45 -2.85
C ARG A 375 8.35 11.09 -2.55
N LEU A 376 9.16 10.23 -1.94
CA LEU A 376 8.70 8.97 -1.38
C LEU A 376 8.85 9.02 0.14
N TYR A 377 7.75 8.81 0.83
CA TYR A 377 7.73 8.62 2.27
C TYR A 377 7.72 7.13 2.55
N SER A 378 8.54 6.68 3.49
CA SER A 378 8.52 5.29 3.93
C SER A 378 8.60 5.24 5.44
N VAL A 379 7.81 4.36 6.04
CA VAL A 379 7.76 4.22 7.49
C VAL A 379 8.29 2.86 7.90
N ALA A 380 9.06 2.85 8.99
CA ALA A 380 9.73 1.67 9.50
C ALA A 380 9.24 1.30 10.90
N PHE A 381 8.65 0.12 10.99
CA PHE A 381 7.94 -0.36 12.18
C PHE A 381 8.87 -0.46 13.40
N ALA A 382 9.96 -1.22 13.28
CA ALA A 382 10.82 -1.57 14.41
C ALA A 382 11.54 -0.34 15.01
N THR A 383 12.04 0.54 14.14
CA THR A 383 12.80 1.75 14.51
C THR A 383 11.90 2.95 14.84
N ASN A 384 10.61 2.85 14.53
CA ASN A 384 9.65 3.94 14.69
C ASN A 384 9.98 5.20 13.90
N THR A 385 10.54 5.01 12.72
CA THR A 385 11.05 6.12 11.90
C THR A 385 10.24 6.34 10.63
N VAL A 386 10.22 7.58 10.16
CA VAL A 386 9.78 7.95 8.82
C VAL A 386 10.98 8.44 8.02
N GLY A 387 11.25 7.80 6.90
CA GLY A 387 12.21 8.24 5.89
C GLY A 387 11.51 9.10 4.83
N VAL A 388 12.16 10.18 4.43
CA VAL A 388 11.75 11.03 3.31
C VAL A 388 12.84 10.94 2.26
N PHE A 389 12.44 10.61 1.03
CA PHE A 389 13.34 10.41 -0.09
C PHE A 389 12.96 11.35 -1.24
N ASP A 390 13.97 11.93 -1.88
CA ASP A 390 13.83 12.46 -3.23
C ASP A 390 13.82 11.29 -4.21
N VAL A 391 13.03 11.43 -5.27
CA VAL A 391 12.82 10.38 -6.26
C VAL A 391 13.12 10.94 -7.65
N GLU A 392 14.00 10.25 -8.37
CA GLU A 392 14.27 10.51 -9.80
C GLU A 392 14.33 9.17 -10.54
N GLY A 393 13.18 8.70 -11.03
CA GLY A 393 13.06 7.37 -11.63
C GLY A 393 13.40 6.27 -10.61
N SER A 394 14.47 5.51 -10.85
CA SER A 394 14.93 4.49 -9.90
C SER A 394 15.76 5.03 -8.74
N ASP A 395 16.22 6.28 -8.82
CA ASP A 395 17.13 6.85 -7.84
C ASP A 395 16.34 7.35 -6.62
N LEU A 396 16.74 6.86 -5.43
CA LEU A 396 16.11 7.17 -4.15
C LEU A 396 17.13 7.81 -3.21
N GLU A 397 17.06 9.12 -3.01
CA GLU A 397 17.99 9.86 -2.14
C GLU A 397 17.31 10.26 -0.83
N ARG A 398 17.78 9.69 0.29
CA ARG A 398 17.20 9.99 1.61
C ARG A 398 17.54 11.42 2.07
N GLN A 399 16.54 12.30 2.09
CA GLN A 399 16.66 13.67 2.57
C GLN A 399 16.47 13.79 4.09
N GLN A 400 15.60 12.96 4.67
CA GLN A 400 15.26 13.04 6.08
C GLN A 400 15.03 11.66 6.67
N LEU A 401 15.36 11.53 7.95
CA LEU A 401 14.95 10.43 8.80
C LEU A 401 14.47 11.04 10.11
N ILE A 402 13.22 10.81 10.48
CA ILE A 402 12.63 11.26 11.74
C ILE A 402 12.20 10.08 12.58
N VAL A 403 12.30 10.21 13.90
CA VAL A 403 11.72 9.27 14.86
C VAL A 403 10.42 9.87 15.37
N ARG A 404 9.33 9.10 15.39
CA ARG A 404 8.05 9.55 15.95
C ARG A 404 8.22 9.85 17.45
N THR A 405 7.72 10.99 17.90
CA THR A 405 7.83 11.37 19.32
C THR A 405 6.75 10.72 20.19
N GLN A 406 7.05 10.51 21.47
CA GLN A 406 6.09 10.05 22.49
C GLN A 406 5.39 8.70 22.20
N VAL A 407 6.00 7.85 21.36
CA VAL A 407 5.50 6.50 21.04
C VAL A 407 6.56 5.42 21.31
N PRO A 408 6.16 4.23 21.78
CA PRO A 408 7.08 3.10 21.94
C PRO A 408 7.57 2.61 20.57
N GLY A 409 8.78 2.03 20.50
CA GLY A 409 9.25 1.36 19.28
C GLY A 409 8.37 0.17 18.88
N ARG A 410 8.51 -0.32 17.64
CA ARG A 410 7.66 -1.38 17.07
C ARG A 410 6.19 -1.00 16.96
N ASP A 411 5.90 0.20 16.49
CA ASP A 411 4.53 0.71 16.48
C ASP A 411 4.15 1.43 15.19
N THR A 412 5.11 1.85 14.39
CA THR A 412 4.84 2.64 13.19
C THR A 412 4.27 1.79 12.08
N LYS A 413 3.00 2.03 11.74
CA LYS A 413 2.23 1.30 10.74
C LYS A 413 1.56 2.26 9.78
N ASP A 414 1.74 2.01 8.48
CA ASP A 414 1.10 2.72 7.37
C ASP A 414 1.24 4.26 7.44
N LEU A 415 0.85 4.93 6.37
CA LEU A 415 0.82 6.38 6.33
C LEU A 415 -0.19 6.88 5.31
N TYR A 416 -0.62 8.12 5.50
CA TYR A 416 -1.46 8.82 4.55
C TYR A 416 -0.97 10.25 4.40
N VAL A 417 -0.85 10.73 3.16
CA VAL A 417 -0.60 12.14 2.86
C VAL A 417 -1.91 12.78 2.39
N ALA A 418 -2.28 13.89 3.01
CA ALA A 418 -3.46 14.65 2.61
C ALA A 418 -3.38 15.06 1.14
N GLN A 419 -4.52 15.09 0.44
CA GLN A 419 -4.59 15.39 -0.99
C GLN A 419 -4.01 16.76 -1.35
N ASN A 420 -4.05 17.71 -0.41
CA ASN A 420 -3.44 19.03 -0.57
C ASN A 420 -1.89 19.01 -0.50
N GLY A 421 -1.26 17.87 -0.19
CA GLY A 421 0.19 17.70 -0.06
C GLY A 421 0.83 18.39 1.14
N ARG A 422 0.04 18.94 2.08
CA ARG A 422 0.54 19.75 3.21
C ARG A 422 0.66 19.00 4.52
N PHE A 423 -0.01 17.86 4.66
CA PHE A 423 -0.06 17.11 5.92
C PHE A 423 0.19 15.63 5.68
N ALA A 424 0.93 15.01 6.59
CA ALA A 424 1.09 13.55 6.65
C ALA A 424 0.61 13.01 7.99
N TYR A 425 0.06 11.81 7.97
CA TYR A 425 -0.47 11.09 9.11
C TYR A 425 0.16 9.70 9.16
N VAL A 426 0.75 9.36 10.29
CA VAL A 426 1.45 8.09 10.49
C VAL A 426 0.80 7.34 11.62
N LEU A 427 0.31 6.15 11.33
CA LEU A 427 -0.51 5.39 12.25
C LEU A 427 0.37 4.57 13.21
N GLY A 428 -0.03 4.56 14.47
CA GLY A 428 0.56 3.77 15.54
C GLY A 428 -0.27 2.50 15.73
N GLY A 429 0.17 1.44 15.07
CA GLY A 429 -0.66 0.27 14.73
C GLY A 429 -0.94 -0.70 15.86
N ILE A 430 -0.06 -0.80 16.85
CA ILE A 430 -0.04 -1.99 17.74
C ILE A 430 -0.03 -1.60 19.22
N PHE A 431 0.94 -0.80 19.65
CA PHE A 431 1.16 -0.57 21.09
C PHE A 431 0.70 0.80 21.55
N SER A 432 0.76 1.82 20.68
CA SER A 432 0.42 3.19 21.07
C SER A 432 -1.05 3.53 20.87
N HIS A 433 -1.68 2.94 19.84
CA HIS A 433 -3.02 3.28 19.33
C HIS A 433 -3.16 4.79 19.05
N THR A 434 -2.25 5.31 18.21
CA THR A 434 -2.14 6.74 17.93
C THR A 434 -2.09 7.09 16.45
N VAL A 435 -2.26 8.37 16.13
CA VAL A 435 -1.92 8.92 14.81
C VAL A 435 -0.96 10.10 15.02
N SER A 436 0.28 9.96 14.56
CA SER A 436 1.24 11.06 14.51
C SER A 436 0.88 12.01 13.36
N MET A 437 0.92 13.32 13.61
CA MET A 437 0.50 14.35 12.65
C MET A 437 1.69 15.25 12.27
N TYR A 438 1.88 15.48 10.98
CA TYR A 438 2.99 16.24 10.45
C TYR A 438 2.55 17.36 9.52
N ASP A 439 3.23 18.50 9.59
CA ASP A 439 3.31 19.44 8.47
C ASP A 439 4.33 18.95 7.45
N ILE A 440 4.01 19.10 6.16
CA ILE A 440 4.91 18.87 5.04
C ILE A 440 5.39 20.24 4.55
N ASN A 441 6.69 20.49 4.69
CA ASN A 441 7.32 21.71 4.20
C ASN A 441 7.36 21.74 2.67
N ALA A 442 7.62 22.90 2.08
CA ALA A 442 7.72 23.07 0.64
C ALA A 442 8.82 22.20 -0.03
N ASP A 443 9.80 21.72 0.73
CA ASP A 443 10.84 20.79 0.28
C ASP A 443 10.49 19.30 0.50
N GLY A 444 9.26 19.01 0.95
CA GLY A 444 8.77 17.67 1.26
C GLY A 444 9.18 17.16 2.64
N ARG A 445 9.94 17.92 3.43
CA ARG A 445 10.37 17.48 4.76
C ARG A 445 9.22 17.54 5.76
N LEU A 446 9.20 16.57 6.66
CA LEU A 446 8.20 16.45 7.71
C LEU A 446 8.60 17.19 8.98
N VAL A 447 7.65 17.91 9.58
CA VAL A 447 7.75 18.52 10.90
C VAL A 447 6.59 18.01 11.74
N GLU A 448 6.89 17.30 12.83
CA GLU A 448 5.86 16.78 13.71
C GLU A 448 5.15 17.93 14.45
N LYS A 449 3.81 17.89 14.49
CA LYS A 449 3.00 18.90 15.17
C LYS A 449 3.15 18.79 16.69
N ALA A 450 3.00 19.91 17.40
CA ALA A 450 3.11 19.94 18.86
C ALA A 450 1.99 19.15 19.57
N GLU A 451 0.84 19.06 18.93
CA GLU A 451 -0.34 18.29 19.35
C GLU A 451 -0.22 16.78 19.03
N SER A 452 0.86 16.37 18.36
CA SER A 452 1.13 14.98 18.01
C SER A 452 1.70 14.18 19.19
N PRO A 453 1.41 12.87 19.28
CA PRO A 453 0.45 12.13 18.46
C PRO A 453 -0.98 12.23 19.02
N LEU A 454 -1.98 12.18 18.14
CA LEU A 454 -3.38 12.03 18.57
C LEU A 454 -3.60 10.64 19.17
N GLN A 455 -4.18 10.57 20.36
CA GLN A 455 -4.57 9.32 21.02
C GLN A 455 -5.96 8.89 20.54
N VAL A 456 -6.07 7.69 19.94
CA VAL A 456 -7.34 7.19 19.41
C VAL A 456 -8.18 6.59 20.55
N GLN A 457 -9.25 7.27 20.94
CA GLN A 457 -10.07 6.91 22.09
C GLN A 457 -10.93 5.67 21.81
N ALA A 458 -11.43 5.51 20.58
CA ALA A 458 -12.21 4.34 20.18
C ALA A 458 -11.48 3.00 20.39
N SER A 459 -10.14 3.00 20.36
CA SER A 459 -9.30 1.81 20.58
C SER A 459 -8.77 1.71 22.01
N ARG A 460 -9.23 2.59 22.90
CA ARG A 460 -8.75 2.69 24.29
C ARG A 460 -9.92 2.61 25.28
N PRO A 461 -10.56 1.44 25.44
CA PRO A 461 -11.59 1.26 26.44
C PRO A 461 -11.06 1.66 27.83
N ASN A 462 -11.78 2.55 28.52
CA ASN A 462 -11.38 3.12 29.80
C ASN A 462 -10.06 3.91 29.78
N GLY A 463 -9.64 4.41 28.60
CA GLY A 463 -8.42 5.20 28.42
C GLY A 463 -7.12 4.41 28.35
N ASN A 464 -7.19 3.07 28.40
CA ASN A 464 -6.00 2.20 28.37
C ASN A 464 -5.83 1.56 27.00
N ASN A 465 -4.57 1.33 26.61
CA ASN A 465 -4.27 0.51 25.45
C ASN A 465 -4.63 -0.93 25.76
N VAL A 466 -5.29 -1.58 24.82
CA VAL A 466 -5.55 -3.03 24.83
C VAL A 466 -4.32 -3.77 24.28
N SER A 467 -4.26 -5.08 24.54
CA SER A 467 -3.14 -5.90 24.06
C SER A 467 -3.13 -6.04 22.54
N ASP A 468 -1.97 -6.35 21.99
CA ASP A 468 -1.74 -6.64 20.57
C ASP A 468 -2.51 -7.87 20.08
N LEU A 469 -2.87 -8.79 20.98
CA LEU A 469 -3.75 -9.94 20.69
C LEU A 469 -5.24 -9.57 20.63
N GLU A 470 -5.63 -8.44 21.24
CA GLU A 470 -7.01 -7.98 21.24
C GLU A 470 -7.27 -6.97 20.12
N HIS A 471 -6.26 -6.19 19.74
CA HIS A 471 -6.41 -5.09 18.79
C HIS A 471 -5.10 -4.67 18.13
N THR A 472 -5.12 -4.61 16.81
CA THR A 472 -4.17 -3.80 16.02
C THR A 472 -4.93 -2.94 15.02
N TYR A 473 -4.24 -2.10 14.25
CA TYR A 473 -4.80 -1.48 13.05
C TYR A 473 -4.29 -2.15 11.78
N LEU A 474 -5.13 -2.23 10.75
CA LEU A 474 -4.74 -2.81 9.45
C LEU A 474 -4.30 -1.77 8.42
N GLY A 475 -4.85 -0.55 8.46
CA GLY A 475 -4.46 0.49 7.52
C GLY A 475 -5.13 1.83 7.75
N ILE A 476 -4.78 2.79 6.91
CA ILE A 476 -5.34 4.15 6.91
C ILE A 476 -5.74 4.58 5.49
N GLY A 477 -6.79 5.40 5.38
CA GLY A 477 -7.22 6.00 4.11
C GLY A 477 -7.94 7.32 4.32
N GLY A 478 -8.04 8.14 3.28
CA GLY A 478 -8.66 9.47 3.36
C GLY A 478 -9.73 9.73 2.30
N TYR A 479 -10.68 10.59 2.65
CA TYR A 479 -11.77 11.05 1.80
C TYR A 479 -11.69 12.57 1.59
N PRO A 480 -11.96 13.09 0.37
CA PRO A 480 -12.26 12.33 -0.84
C PRO A 480 -11.07 11.53 -1.36
N ALA A 481 -11.34 10.50 -2.17
CA ALA A 481 -10.30 9.75 -2.85
C ALA A 481 -9.70 10.61 -3.97
N GLY A 482 -8.52 11.19 -3.72
CA GLY A 482 -7.72 11.87 -4.74
C GLY A 482 -6.67 10.94 -5.32
N TYR A 483 -5.58 10.77 -4.56
CA TYR A 483 -4.44 9.94 -4.92
C TYR A 483 -4.04 9.11 -3.69
N THR A 484 -3.79 7.82 -3.88
CA THR A 484 -3.53 6.87 -2.80
C THR A 484 -2.05 6.54 -2.60
N GLY A 485 -1.13 7.21 -3.31
CA GLY A 485 0.32 7.01 -3.13
C GLY A 485 0.84 5.63 -3.54
N PHE A 486 -0.03 4.72 -3.97
CA PHE A 486 0.24 3.35 -4.37
C PHE A 486 -0.92 2.76 -5.16
#